data_AF-A0A512MH11-F1
#
_entry.id   AF-A0A512MH11-F1
#
_cell.length_a   1.000
_cell.length_b   1.000
_cell.length_c   1.000
_cell.angle_alpha   90.00
_cell.angle_beta   90.00
_cell.angle_gamma   90.00
#
_symmetry.space_group_name_H-M   'P 1'
#
loop_
_entity.id
_entity.type
_entity.pdbx_description
1 polymer ?
#
loop_
_entity_poly.entity_id
_entity_poly.type
_entity_poly.pdbx_seq_one_letter_code
_entity_poly.pdbx_strand_id
1 'polypeptide(L)'
;MNLKLLPALVLSALTVSAAEPRVFTNTAGKQVKATLESVANGQATIILENGQKFSLAVTSLSAADQEYIKQQASAPKLTGKNDKISPQRREHGHRRGAFQRGDLVGLQT
;
A
#
# COMPACT_ATOMS: atom_id res chain seq x y z
N MET A 1 -29.52 36.13 -16.11
CA MET A 1 -29.06 35.27 -17.23
C MET A 1 -27.97 34.38 -16.67
N ASN A 2 -28.22 33.07 -16.57
CA ASN A 2 -27.37 32.14 -15.80
C ASN A 2 -26.23 31.61 -16.67
N LEU A 3 -25.00 32.02 -16.36
CA LEU A 3 -23.79 31.53 -17.01
C LEU A 3 -23.48 30.11 -16.49
N LYS A 4 -23.63 29.11 -17.36
CA LYS A 4 -23.30 27.72 -17.07
C LYS A 4 -21.78 27.56 -17.08
N LEU A 5 -21.14 27.53 -15.91
CA LEU A 5 -19.74 27.11 -15.78
C LEU A 5 -19.66 25.59 -15.93
N LEU A 6 -18.97 25.13 -16.96
CA LEU A 6 -18.54 23.74 -17.10
C LEU A 6 -17.34 23.50 -16.17
N PRO A 7 -17.32 22.47 -15.32
CA PRO A 7 -16.11 22.14 -14.57
C PRO A 7 -15.13 21.48 -15.55
N ALA A 8 -14.04 22.19 -15.85
CA ALA A 8 -12.88 21.62 -16.51
C ALA A 8 -12.32 20.52 -15.59
N LEU A 9 -12.54 19.27 -15.98
CA LEU A 9 -11.99 18.09 -15.32
C LEU A 9 -10.47 18.08 -15.52
N VAL A 10 -9.75 18.63 -14.55
CA VAL A 10 -8.29 18.57 -14.48
C VAL A 10 -7.92 17.11 -14.21
N LEU A 11 -7.54 16.39 -15.27
CA LEU A 11 -7.02 15.03 -15.16
C LEU A 11 -5.56 15.12 -14.69
N SER A 12 -5.36 15.19 -13.37
CA SER A 12 -4.04 15.06 -12.75
C SER A 12 -3.49 13.67 -13.03
N ALA A 13 -2.50 13.58 -13.91
CA ALA A 13 -1.74 12.36 -14.15
C ALA A 13 -1.02 11.94 -12.85
N LEU A 14 -1.44 10.82 -12.25
CA LEU A 14 -0.69 10.16 -11.20
C LEU A 14 0.57 9.53 -11.83
N THR A 15 1.72 10.17 -11.67
CA THR A 15 3.01 9.56 -11.98
C THR A 15 3.28 8.45 -10.96
N VAL A 16 3.02 7.20 -11.35
CA VAL A 16 3.45 6.03 -10.57
C VAL A 16 4.97 5.92 -10.69
N SER A 17 5.69 6.40 -9.67
CA SER A 17 7.15 6.29 -9.62
C SER A 17 7.50 4.87 -9.18
N ALA A 18 7.51 3.94 -10.15
CA ALA A 18 8.13 2.64 -9.96
C ALA A 18 9.65 2.86 -9.87
N ALA A 19 10.29 2.31 -8.83
CA ALA A 19 11.73 2.44 -8.67
C ALA A 19 12.44 1.92 -9.93
N GLU A 20 13.20 2.79 -10.60
CA GLU A 20 13.86 2.45 -11.85
C GLU A 20 15.03 1.49 -11.58
N PRO A 21 15.28 0.51 -12.48
CA PRO A 21 16.43 -0.37 -12.37
C PRO A 21 17.72 0.44 -12.47
N ARG A 22 18.51 0.43 -11.40
CA ARG A 22 19.78 1.18 -11.30
C ARG A 22 20.92 0.26 -10.90
N VAL A 23 22.13 0.71 -11.15
CA VAL A 23 23.34 0.05 -10.66
C VAL A 23 23.56 0.47 -9.21
N PHE A 24 23.47 -0.50 -8.29
CA PHE A 24 23.84 -0.35 -6.89
C PHE A 24 25.29 -0.79 -6.72
N THR A 25 26.06 -0.04 -5.93
CA THR A 25 27.45 -0.38 -5.62
C THR A 25 27.56 -0.75 -4.14
N ASN A 26 28.19 -1.89 -3.86
CA ASN A 26 28.47 -2.31 -2.49
C ASN A 26 29.79 -1.73 -1.97
N THR A 27 30.03 -1.86 -0.67
CA THR A 27 31.28 -1.39 -0.02
C THR A 27 32.55 -2.10 -0.52
N ALA A 28 32.40 -3.27 -1.16
CA ALA A 28 33.48 -3.98 -1.83
C ALA A 28 33.71 -3.53 -3.28
N GLY A 29 32.98 -2.51 -3.77
CA GLY A 29 33.07 -2.00 -5.14
C GLY A 29 32.37 -2.85 -6.19
N LYS A 30 31.63 -3.90 -5.80
CA LYS A 30 30.82 -4.68 -6.72
C LYS A 30 29.58 -3.89 -7.13
N GLN A 31 29.32 -3.89 -8.42
CA GLN A 31 28.19 -3.24 -9.03
C GLN A 31 27.12 -4.27 -9.38
N VAL A 32 25.87 -3.99 -9.05
CA VAL A 32 24.74 -4.88 -9.34
C VAL A 32 23.57 -4.06 -9.86
N LYS A 33 23.06 -4.43 -11.04
CA LYS A 33 21.88 -3.79 -11.61
C LYS A 33 20.62 -4.42 -11.01
N ALA A 34 19.84 -3.60 -10.31
CA ALA A 34 18.67 -4.04 -9.59
C ALA A 34 17.64 -2.92 -9.41
N THR A 35 16.45 -3.29 -8.98
CA THR A 35 15.38 -2.38 -8.56
C THR A 35 15.17 -2.50 -7.06
N LEU A 36 15.05 -1.36 -6.36
CA LEU A 36 14.73 -1.37 -4.94
C LEU A 36 13.25 -1.74 -4.72
N GLU A 37 13.00 -2.89 -4.10
CA GLU A 37 11.63 -3.35 -3.80
C GLU A 37 11.15 -2.76 -2.47
N SER A 38 11.94 -2.88 -1.41
CA SER A 38 11.55 -2.46 -0.07
C SER A 38 12.75 -2.26 0.85
N VAL A 39 12.55 -1.51 1.93
CA VAL A 39 13.54 -1.27 2.97
C VAL A 39 12.86 -1.54 4.31
N ALA A 40 13.40 -2.47 5.10
CA ALA A 40 12.85 -2.82 6.41
C ALA A 40 13.98 -3.25 7.34
N ASN A 41 13.91 -2.86 8.62
CA ASN A 41 14.88 -3.27 9.65
C ASN A 41 16.35 -3.01 9.27
N GLY A 42 16.63 -1.91 8.55
CA GLY A 42 17.99 -1.59 8.07
C GLY A 42 18.50 -2.47 6.91
N GLN A 43 17.63 -3.31 6.34
CA GLN A 43 17.92 -4.13 5.17
C GLN A 43 17.15 -3.62 3.95
N ALA A 44 17.82 -3.60 2.80
CA ALA A 44 17.22 -3.31 1.52
C ALA A 44 17.00 -4.62 0.75
N THR A 45 15.77 -4.83 0.28
CA THR A 45 15.43 -5.89 -0.66
C THR A 45 15.48 -5.32 -2.06
N ILE A 46 16.38 -5.83 -2.88
CA ILE A 46 16.53 -5.49 -4.28
C ILE A 46 16.10 -6.65 -5.17
N ILE A 47 15.59 -6.35 -6.36
CA ILE A 47 15.25 -7.32 -7.40
C ILE A 47 16.27 -7.17 -8.51
N LEU A 48 17.06 -8.21 -8.77
CA LEU A 48 18.03 -8.27 -9.85
C LEU A 48 17.34 -8.35 -11.22
N GLU A 49 18.08 -8.13 -12.31
CA GLU A 49 17.54 -8.24 -13.68
C GLU A 49 16.98 -9.63 -14.03
N ASN A 50 17.48 -10.68 -13.38
CA ASN A 50 16.96 -12.05 -13.53
C ASN A 50 15.68 -12.30 -12.71
N GLY A 51 15.14 -11.28 -12.03
CA GLY A 51 13.97 -11.39 -11.15
C GLY A 51 14.28 -11.95 -9.75
N GLN A 52 15.53 -12.30 -9.46
CA GLN A 52 15.92 -12.81 -8.15
C GLN A 52 15.89 -11.69 -7.12
N LYS A 53 15.29 -11.97 -5.97
CA LYS A 53 15.29 -11.07 -4.81
C LYS A 53 16.54 -11.30 -3.99
N PHE A 54 17.17 -10.22 -3.58
CA PHE A 54 18.33 -10.25 -2.71
C PHE A 54 18.17 -9.23 -1.59
N SER A 55 18.36 -9.66 -0.36
CA SER A 55 18.34 -8.79 0.81
C SER A 55 19.76 -8.53 1.26
N LEU A 56 20.10 -7.25 1.41
CA LEU A 56 21.41 -6.81 1.87
C LEU A 56 21.27 -5.70 2.91
N ALA A 57 22.23 -5.62 3.81
CA ALA A 57 22.29 -4.52 4.76
C ALA A 57 22.53 -3.21 4.01
N VAL A 58 21.78 -2.15 4.36
CA VAL A 58 21.97 -0.83 3.75
C VAL A 58 23.39 -0.32 4.00
N THR A 59 23.99 -0.66 5.15
CA THR A 59 25.38 -0.35 5.50
C THR A 59 26.42 -1.04 4.62
N SER A 60 26.05 -2.11 3.90
CA SER A 60 26.92 -2.77 2.92
C SER A 60 26.90 -2.11 1.54
N LEU A 61 26.13 -1.03 1.36
CA LEU A 61 26.09 -0.23 0.14
C LEU A 61 27.00 0.99 0.22
N SER A 62 27.32 1.57 -0.94
CA SER A 62 28.02 2.84 -1.06
C SER A 62 27.27 3.96 -0.35
N ALA A 63 27.97 5.03 0.08
CA ALA A 63 27.34 6.17 0.74
C ALA A 63 26.23 6.81 -0.13
N ALA A 64 26.47 6.92 -1.44
CA ALA A 64 25.48 7.45 -2.39
C ALA A 64 24.21 6.58 -2.46
N ASP A 65 24.38 5.26 -2.47
CA ASP A 65 23.23 4.33 -2.48
C ASP A 65 22.51 4.29 -1.13
N GLN A 66 23.22 4.47 -0.02
CA GLN A 66 22.62 4.61 1.31
C GLN A 66 21.70 5.84 1.38
N GLU A 67 22.13 6.98 0.84
CA GLU A 67 21.30 8.19 0.79
C GLU A 67 20.07 7.99 -0.10
N TYR A 68 20.24 7.38 -1.27
CA TYR A 68 19.11 7.06 -2.15
C TYR A 68 18.06 6.18 -1.45
N ILE A 69 18.50 5.14 -0.75
CA ILE A 69 17.62 4.24 -0.01
C ILE A 69 16.87 4.97 1.12
N LYS A 70 17.54 5.88 1.83
CA LYS A 70 16.89 6.73 2.86
C LYS A 70 15.79 7.60 2.27
N GLN A 71 16.03 8.18 1.10
CA GLN A 71 15.03 8.99 0.38
C GLN A 71 13.84 8.13 -0.06
N GLN A 72 14.09 6.93 -0.58
CA GLN A 72 13.06 5.98 -1.00
C GLN A 72 12.25 5.40 0.17
N ALA A 73 12.88 5.17 1.33
CA ALA A 73 12.19 4.71 2.54
C ALA A 73 11.29 5.80 3.15
N SER A 74 11.64 7.07 2.94
CA SER A 74 10.87 8.22 3.44
C SER A 74 9.76 8.66 2.48
N ALA A 75 9.84 8.26 1.20
CA ALA A 75 8.74 8.43 0.27
C ALA A 75 7.61 7.46 0.69
N PRO A 76 6.39 7.95 1.00
CA PRO A 76 5.27 7.06 1.21
C PRO A 76 5.08 6.28 -0.09
N LYS A 77 5.45 5.00 -0.07
CA LYS A 77 5.06 4.05 -1.09
C LYS A 77 3.54 4.09 -1.06
N LEU A 78 2.92 4.84 -1.97
CA LEU A 78 1.50 4.72 -2.30
C LEU A 78 1.34 3.31 -2.86
N THR A 79 1.37 2.33 -1.96
CA THR A 79 1.02 0.95 -2.25
C THR A 79 -0.44 1.04 -2.63
N GLY A 80 -0.69 1.02 -3.94
CA GLY A 80 -1.99 0.78 -4.53
C GLY A 80 -2.44 -0.64 -4.20
N LYS A 81 -2.63 -0.93 -2.91
CA LYS A 81 -3.36 -2.08 -2.39
C LYS A 81 -4.55 -1.54 -1.62
N ASN A 82 -5.40 -0.76 -2.29
CA ASN A 82 -6.67 -0.29 -1.72
C ASN A 82 -7.89 -0.61 -2.60
N ASP A 83 -7.83 -1.69 -3.39
CA ASP A 83 -9.01 -2.28 -4.06
C ASP A 83 -9.66 -3.41 -3.22
N LYS A 84 -9.74 -3.21 -1.90
CA LYS A 84 -10.75 -3.87 -1.07
C LYS A 84 -11.42 -2.87 -0.14
N ILE A 85 -11.98 -1.82 -0.72
CA ILE A 85 -13.07 -1.08 -0.07
C ILE A 85 -14.34 -1.89 -0.33
N SER A 86 -14.63 -2.85 0.55
CA SER A 86 -16.00 -3.34 0.76
C SER A 86 -16.43 -2.94 2.16
N PRO A 87 -17.10 -1.80 2.31
CA PRO A 87 -18.06 -1.69 3.39
C PRO A 87 -19.31 -0.89 2.96
N GLN A 88 -20.12 -1.45 2.07
CA GLN A 88 -21.54 -1.08 2.00
C GLN A 88 -22.31 -2.37 1.79
N ARG A 89 -22.95 -2.90 2.83
CA ARG A 89 -24.28 -2.42 3.19
C ARG A 89 -24.55 -2.70 4.68
N ARG A 90 -24.45 -1.67 5.51
CA ARG A 90 -25.14 -1.61 6.79
C ARG A 90 -26.62 -1.34 6.48
N GLU A 91 -27.43 -2.38 6.41
CA GLU A 91 -28.86 -2.25 6.73
C GLU A 91 -28.96 -2.50 8.24
N HIS A 92 -28.76 -1.49 9.09
CA HIS A 92 -29.82 -0.62 9.60
C HIS A 92 -31.17 -1.35 9.70
N GLY A 93 -31.44 -1.83 10.90
CA GLY A 93 -32.62 -2.61 11.20
C GLY A 93 -33.90 -1.80 11.06
N HIS A 94 -34.88 -2.37 10.39
CA HIS A 94 -36.29 -2.12 10.60
C HIS A 94 -37.09 -3.38 10.27
N ARG A 95 -37.39 -4.18 11.30
CA ARG A 95 -38.68 -4.86 11.47
C ARG A 95 -38.78 -5.40 12.89
N ARG A 96 -39.13 -4.50 13.82
CA ARG A 96 -39.82 -4.89 15.05
C ARG A 96 -41.26 -5.21 14.67
N GLY A 97 -41.75 -6.35 15.16
CA GLY A 97 -43.17 -6.57 15.43
C GLY A 97 -43.98 -7.26 14.34
N ALA A 98 -44.00 -8.60 14.38
CA ALA A 98 -45.18 -9.36 14.00
C ALA A 98 -45.20 -10.68 14.80
N PHE A 99 -46.19 -10.83 15.69
CA PHE A 99 -46.99 -12.05 16.00
C PHE A 99 -46.27 -13.41 16.24
N GLN A 100 -46.64 -14.33 17.14
CA GLN A 100 -47.68 -14.46 18.17
C GLN A 100 -47.48 -15.84 18.85
N ARG A 101 -47.94 -15.96 20.11
CA ARG A 101 -48.51 -17.17 20.77
C ARG A 101 -47.62 -18.40 21.04
N GLY A 102 -47.87 -19.02 22.19
CA GLY A 102 -47.23 -20.26 22.69
C GLY A 102 -46.49 -19.98 24.00
N ASP A 103 -47.16 -19.87 25.15
CA ASP A 103 -47.56 -20.98 26.03
C ASP A 103 -46.38 -21.68 26.73
N LEU A 104 -46.63 -22.05 27.99
CA LEU A 104 -45.83 -22.91 28.90
C LEU A 104 -44.93 -22.16 29.89
N VAL A 105 -45.50 -21.71 31.01
CA VAL A 105 -45.72 -22.48 32.27
C VAL A 105 -44.43 -22.56 33.10
N GLY A 106 -44.44 -21.83 34.20
CA GLY A 106 -43.40 -21.83 35.22
C GLY A 106 -43.86 -21.12 36.49
N LEU A 107 -45.02 -21.52 37.02
CA LEU A 107 -45.47 -21.14 38.35
C LEU A 107 -45.57 -22.42 39.17
N GLN A 108 -44.54 -22.72 39.96
CA GLN A 108 -44.69 -23.55 41.15
C GLN A 108 -43.89 -22.91 42.29
N THR A 109 -44.69 -22.51 43.27
CA THR A 109 -44.51 -22.40 44.72
C THR A 109 -43.13 -22.68 45.31
#